data_AF-A0A967I753-F1
#
_entry.id   AF-A0A967I753-F1
#
_cell.length_a   1.000
_cell.length_b   1.000
_cell.length_c   1.000
_cell.angle_alpha   90.00
_cell.angle_beta   90.00
_cell.angle_gamma   90.00
#
_symmetry.space_group_name_H-M   'P 1'
#
loop_
_entity.id
_entity.type
_entity.pdbx_description
1 polymer ?
#
loop_
_entity_poly.entity_id
_entity_poly.type
_entity_poly.pdbx_seq_one_letter_code
_entity_poly.pdbx_strand_id
1 'polypeptide(L)'
;LPTDQVNLLDTVCSGISEATKDLDPQSIERVVVSTTLATNAIVQEKTEPVGIVVASGPGVNPNAFSIGDHYYVVSGAIDHRGQEIAPINEDQILEIGRKLKSEDVRNLALVSKF
;
A
#
# COMPACT_ATOMS: atom_id res chain seq x y z
N LEU A 1 17.10 -19.91 -14.34
CA LEU A 1 16.56 -20.54 -13.10
C LEU A 1 15.04 -20.47 -13.16
N PRO A 2 14.29 -21.52 -12.78
CA PRO A 2 12.83 -21.47 -12.71
C PRO A 2 12.37 -20.54 -11.58
N THR A 3 11.18 -19.95 -11.71
CA THR A 3 10.59 -19.10 -10.66
C THR A 3 10.00 -19.96 -9.54
N ASP A 4 10.44 -19.75 -8.30
CA ASP A 4 9.78 -20.29 -7.11
C ASP A 4 8.68 -19.32 -6.65
N GLN A 5 7.42 -19.71 -6.90
CA GLN A 5 6.23 -18.93 -6.55
C GLN A 5 6.00 -18.80 -5.04
N VAL A 6 6.60 -19.69 -4.23
CA VAL A 6 6.52 -19.65 -2.76
C VAL A 6 7.59 -18.72 -2.20
N ASN A 7 8.75 -18.65 -2.84
CA ASN A 7 9.88 -17.83 -2.40
C ASN A 7 10.40 -16.93 -3.52
N LEU A 8 9.60 -15.92 -3.81
CA LEU A 8 9.82 -14.97 -4.90
C LEU A 8 11.05 -14.09 -4.67
N LEU A 9 11.31 -13.73 -3.41
CA LEU A 9 12.44 -12.88 -3.04
C LEU A 9 13.75 -13.65 -3.26
N ASP A 10 13.83 -14.90 -2.82
CA ASP A 10 14.98 -15.76 -3.08
C ASP A 10 15.16 -16.07 -4.57
N THR A 11 14.06 -16.21 -5.34
CA THR A 11 14.14 -16.36 -6.79
C THR A 11 14.83 -15.16 -7.43
N VAL A 12 14.42 -13.94 -7.08
CA VAL A 12 14.99 -12.71 -7.63
C VAL A 12 16.46 -12.58 -7.21
N CYS A 13 16.76 -12.78 -5.92
CA CYS A 13 18.13 -12.73 -5.41
C CYS A 13 19.03 -13.77 -6.08
N SER A 14 18.57 -15.01 -6.24
CA SER A 14 19.32 -16.07 -6.92
C SER A 14 19.54 -15.76 -8.39
N GLY A 15 18.53 -15.19 -9.07
CA GLY A 15 18.66 -14.74 -10.45
C GLY A 15 19.70 -13.64 -10.62
N ILE A 16 19.75 -12.68 -9.69
CA ILE A 16 20.76 -11.62 -9.67
C ILE A 16 22.14 -12.23 -9.40
N SER A 17 22.29 -13.04 -8.35
CA SER A 17 23.56 -13.67 -7.99
C SER A 17 24.14 -14.52 -9.12
N GLU A 18 23.30 -15.28 -9.83
CA GLU A 18 23.73 -16.07 -10.98
C GLU A 18 24.13 -15.19 -12.17
N ALA A 19 23.38 -14.10 -12.44
CA ALA A 19 23.68 -13.17 -13.52
C ALA A 19 24.97 -12.36 -13.28
N THR A 20 25.36 -12.18 -12.02
CA THR A 20 26.56 -11.40 -11.64
C THR A 20 27.71 -12.28 -11.14
N LYS A 21 27.62 -13.61 -11.24
CA LYS A 21 28.57 -14.53 -10.57
C LYS A 21 30.04 -14.36 -10.98
N ASP A 22 30.26 -13.91 -12.22
CA ASP A 22 31.61 -13.73 -12.81
C ASP A 22 32.02 -12.24 -12.88
N LEU A 23 31.21 -11.34 -12.29
CA LEU A 23 31.48 -9.91 -12.23
C LEU A 23 32.02 -9.55 -10.85
N ASP A 24 32.94 -8.58 -10.80
CA ASP A 24 33.25 -7.90 -9.54
C ASP A 24 32.02 -7.07 -9.13
N PRO A 25 31.38 -7.32 -7.98
CA PRO A 25 30.22 -6.54 -7.53
C PRO A 25 30.51 -5.04 -7.44
N GLN A 26 31.76 -4.63 -7.18
CA GLN A 26 32.16 -3.22 -7.14
C GLN A 26 32.17 -2.54 -8.50
N SER A 27 32.15 -3.30 -9.60
CA SER A 27 32.08 -2.80 -10.97
C SER A 27 30.64 -2.56 -11.47
N ILE A 28 29.63 -2.97 -10.70
CA ILE A 28 28.21 -2.85 -11.09
C ILE A 28 27.69 -1.46 -10.70
N GLU A 29 27.49 -0.60 -11.70
CA GLU A 29 26.96 0.75 -11.49
C GLU A 29 25.43 0.82 -11.41
N ARG A 30 24.73 -0.16 -11.99
CA ARG A 30 23.26 -0.17 -12.05
C ARG A 30 22.73 -1.58 -12.23
N VAL A 31 21.66 -1.89 -11.48
CA VAL A 31 20.82 -3.06 -11.69
C VAL A 31 19.41 -2.60 -12.01
N VAL A 32 18.81 -3.15 -13.06
CA VAL A 32 17.39 -2.93 -13.40
C VAL A 32 16.68 -4.27 -13.27
N VAL A 33 15.74 -4.35 -12.33
CA VAL A 33 14.94 -5.55 -12.09
C VAL A 33 13.50 -5.24 -12.49
N SER A 34 13.02 -5.94 -13.50
CA SER A 34 11.62 -5.93 -13.91
C SER A 34 10.97 -7.24 -13.50
N THR A 35 9.80 -7.18 -12.90
CA THR A 35 9.11 -8.35 -12.37
C THR A 35 7.59 -8.18 -12.44
N THR A 36 6.87 -9.30 -12.58
CA THR A 36 5.41 -9.33 -12.71
C THR A 36 4.69 -9.66 -11.40
N LEU A 37 5.39 -9.71 -10.26
CA LEU A 37 4.81 -10.15 -8.98
C LEU A 37 3.60 -9.33 -8.55
N ALA A 38 3.69 -8.00 -8.63
CA ALA A 38 2.57 -7.13 -8.27
C ALA A 38 1.35 -7.40 -9.14
N THR A 39 1.54 -7.46 -10.47
CA THR A 39 0.46 -7.76 -11.42
C THR A 39 -0.14 -9.15 -11.18
N ASN A 40 0.70 -10.16 -10.95
CA ASN A 40 0.23 -11.52 -10.67
C ASN A 40 -0.55 -11.59 -9.35
N ALA A 41 -0.11 -10.89 -8.31
CA ALA A 41 -0.82 -10.84 -7.03
C ALA A 41 -2.23 -10.24 -7.20
N ILE A 42 -2.36 -9.17 -7.99
CA ILE A 42 -3.66 -8.55 -8.30
C ILE A 42 -4.55 -9.53 -9.10
N VAL A 43 -4.04 -10.08 -10.20
CA VAL A 43 -4.82 -10.97 -11.09
C VAL A 43 -5.21 -12.28 -10.42
N GLN A 44 -4.39 -12.78 -9.48
CA GLN A 44 -4.65 -14.02 -8.74
C GLN A 44 -5.43 -13.79 -7.43
N GLU A 45 -5.86 -12.56 -7.15
CA GLU A 45 -6.56 -12.21 -5.90
C GLU A 45 -5.77 -12.61 -4.64
N LYS A 46 -4.43 -12.51 -4.72
CA LYS A 46 -3.50 -12.80 -3.62
C LYS A 46 -3.01 -11.52 -2.94
N THR A 47 -3.83 -10.47 -2.95
CA THR A 47 -3.53 -9.22 -2.27
C THR A 47 -4.05 -9.27 -0.84
N GLU A 48 -3.32 -8.66 0.07
CA GLU A 48 -3.74 -8.51 1.46
C GLU A 48 -4.91 -7.52 1.58
N PRO A 49 -5.84 -7.72 2.53
CA PRO A 49 -6.87 -6.73 2.82
C PRO A 49 -6.24 -5.42 3.32
N VAL A 50 -6.87 -4.29 2.96
CA VAL A 50 -6.41 -2.94 3.31
C VAL A 50 -7.57 -2.15 3.91
N GLY A 51 -7.34 -1.55 5.07
CA GLY A 51 -8.23 -0.55 5.64
C GLY A 51 -7.97 0.82 5.04
N ILE A 52 -9.00 1.45 4.46
CA ILE A 52 -8.93 2.75 3.84
C ILE A 52 -9.61 3.76 4.76
N VAL A 53 -8.87 4.76 5.22
CA VAL A 53 -9.37 5.86 6.06
C VAL A 53 -9.30 7.15 5.27
N VAL A 54 -10.45 7.80 5.05
CA VAL A 54 -10.58 8.92 4.12
C VAL A 54 -11.13 10.18 4.80
N ALA A 55 -10.37 11.27 4.69
CA ALA A 55 -10.78 12.64 5.02
C ALA A 55 -10.89 13.47 3.71
N SER A 56 -12.08 13.51 3.09
CA SER A 56 -12.23 14.07 1.73
C SER A 56 -12.24 15.60 1.65
N GLY A 57 -12.34 16.30 2.78
CA GLY A 57 -12.56 17.73 2.82
C GLY A 57 -13.85 18.19 2.12
N PRO A 58 -14.11 19.51 2.05
CA PRO A 58 -15.33 20.05 1.45
C PRO A 58 -15.36 19.89 -0.08
N GLY A 59 -16.57 19.67 -0.61
CA GLY A 59 -16.86 19.65 -2.05
C GLY A 59 -16.59 18.31 -2.76
N VAL A 60 -16.16 17.28 -2.04
CA VAL A 60 -15.97 15.92 -2.57
C VAL A 60 -16.88 14.97 -1.79
N ASN A 61 -17.66 14.15 -2.49
CA ASN A 61 -18.37 13.04 -1.86
C ASN A 61 -17.36 11.90 -1.61
N PRO A 62 -16.97 11.59 -0.36
CA PRO A 62 -15.98 10.54 -0.10
C PRO A 62 -16.45 9.17 -0.60
N ASN A 63 -17.74 8.87 -0.48
CA ASN A 63 -18.28 7.56 -0.85
C ASN A 63 -18.36 7.31 -2.37
N ALA A 64 -18.09 8.32 -3.20
CA ALA A 64 -18.05 8.14 -4.66
C ALA A 64 -16.87 7.27 -5.12
N PHE A 65 -15.87 7.06 -4.24
CA PHE A 65 -14.65 6.30 -4.53
C PHE A 65 -14.43 5.16 -3.54
N SER A 66 -15.49 4.69 -2.87
CA SER A 66 -15.41 3.56 -1.96
C SER A 66 -14.97 2.30 -2.71
N ILE A 67 -13.93 1.64 -2.18
CA ILE A 67 -13.35 0.43 -2.74
C ILE A 67 -12.94 -0.52 -1.61
N GLY A 68 -13.12 -1.82 -1.85
CA GLY A 68 -12.84 -2.87 -0.86
C GLY A 68 -13.84 -2.89 0.29
N ASP A 69 -13.62 -3.83 1.20
CA ASP A 69 -14.56 -4.12 2.30
C ASP A 69 -14.36 -3.23 3.53
N HIS A 70 -13.22 -2.54 3.61
CA HIS A 70 -12.79 -1.77 4.78
C HIS A 70 -12.60 -0.29 4.41
N TYR A 71 -13.70 0.41 4.11
CA TYR A 71 -13.68 1.83 3.74
C TYR A 71 -14.34 2.70 4.83
N TYR A 72 -13.59 3.63 5.41
CA TYR A 72 -14.05 4.47 6.51
C TYR A 72 -13.85 5.95 6.21
N VAL A 73 -14.94 6.70 6.23
CA VAL A 73 -14.91 8.17 6.11
C VAL A 73 -14.80 8.76 7.51
N VAL A 74 -13.84 9.66 7.71
CA VAL A 74 -13.63 10.35 8.99
C VAL A 74 -13.80 11.85 8.83
N SER A 75 -14.09 12.53 9.93
CA SER A 75 -14.06 13.99 9.96
C SER A 75 -12.63 14.50 9.83
N GLY A 76 -12.46 15.63 9.16
CA GLY A 76 -11.19 16.31 9.00
C GLY A 76 -11.08 16.93 7.61
N ALA A 77 -10.41 18.07 7.54
CA ALA A 77 -10.22 18.77 6.27
C ALA A 77 -9.04 19.72 6.35
N ILE A 78 -8.24 19.72 5.28
CA ILE A 78 -7.24 20.75 5.01
C ILE A 78 -7.62 21.46 3.70
N ASP A 79 -7.25 22.74 3.59
CA ASP A 79 -7.45 23.51 2.38
C ASP A 79 -6.26 23.36 1.40
N HIS A 80 -6.38 23.99 0.23
CA HIS A 80 -5.34 23.98 -0.83
C HIS A 80 -4.02 24.67 -0.42
N ARG A 81 -3.97 25.29 0.76
CA ARG A 81 -2.77 25.91 1.35
C ARG A 81 -2.14 25.03 2.43
N GLY A 82 -2.72 23.84 2.68
CA GLY A 82 -2.32 22.95 3.77
C GLY A 82 -2.78 23.42 5.15
N GLN A 83 -3.71 24.37 5.22
CA GLN A 83 -4.24 24.84 6.50
C GLN A 83 -5.40 23.95 6.96
N GLU A 84 -5.38 23.55 8.23
CA GLU A 84 -6.48 22.82 8.85
C GLU A 84 -7.76 23.66 8.85
N ILE A 85 -8.80 23.16 8.19
CA ILE A 85 -10.17 23.69 8.23
C ILE A 85 -10.96 23.01 9.35
N ALA A 86 -10.77 21.71 9.52
CA ALA A 86 -11.41 20.91 10.56
C ALA A 86 -10.45 19.82 11.06
N PRO A 87 -10.34 19.62 12.38
CA PRO A 87 -9.44 18.62 12.94
C PRO A 87 -9.93 17.20 12.66
N ILE A 88 -8.98 16.26 12.62
CA ILE A 88 -9.26 14.84 12.64
C ILE A 88 -9.86 14.47 14.00
N ASN A 89 -10.91 13.64 14.00
CA ASN A 89 -11.47 13.11 15.24
C ASN A 89 -10.69 11.86 15.67
N GLU A 90 -9.89 11.99 16.72
CA GLU A 90 -9.03 10.92 17.23
C GLU A 90 -9.83 9.68 17.69
N ASP A 91 -11.01 9.86 18.27
CA ASP A 91 -11.85 8.74 18.72
C ASP A 91 -12.31 7.89 17.54
N GLN A 92 -12.65 8.52 16.40
CA GLN A 92 -12.98 7.78 15.16
C GLN A 92 -11.80 6.93 14.68
N ILE A 93 -10.59 7.50 14.70
CA ILE A 93 -9.38 6.78 14.29
C ILE A 93 -9.11 5.58 15.20
N LEU A 94 -9.24 5.76 16.51
CA LEU A 94 -9.04 4.69 17.49
C LEU A 94 -10.10 3.58 17.34
N GLU A 95 -11.36 3.94 17.08
CA GLU A 95 -12.43 2.97 16.84
C GLU A 95 -12.17 2.14 15.57
N ILE A 96 -11.82 2.81 14.46
CA ILE A 96 -11.47 2.15 13.20
C ILE A 96 -10.26 1.22 13.39
N GLY A 97 -9.22 1.70 14.07
CA GLY A 97 -8.02 0.91 14.36
C GLY A 97 -8.32 -0.35 15.18
N ARG A 98 -9.21 -0.28 16.18
CA ARG A 98 -9.66 -1.45 16.93
C ARG A 98 -10.43 -2.43 16.05
N LYS A 99 -11.34 -1.92 15.19
CA LYS A 99 -12.11 -2.75 14.27
C LYS A 99 -11.21 -3.51 13.29
N LEU A 100 -10.33 -2.79 12.59
CA LEU A 100 -9.39 -3.38 11.64
C LEU A 100 -8.48 -4.42 12.29
N LYS A 101 -8.00 -4.15 13.51
CA LYS A 101 -7.22 -5.11 14.29
C LYS A 101 -8.01 -6.37 14.64
N SER A 102 -9.30 -6.25 14.98
CA SER A 102 -10.16 -7.40 15.27
C SER A 102 -10.47 -8.25 14.04
N GLU A 103 -10.37 -7.66 12.84
CA GLU A 103 -10.59 -8.30 11.54
C GLU A 103 -9.26 -8.78 10.90
N ASP A 104 -8.14 -8.73 11.64
CA ASP A 104 -6.76 -9.03 11.18
C ASP A 104 -6.31 -8.24 9.93
N VAL A 105 -6.86 -7.04 9.73
CA VAL A 105 -6.42 -6.13 8.67
C VAL A 105 -5.21 -5.34 9.14
N ARG A 106 -4.05 -5.61 8.53
CA ARG A 106 -2.76 -5.05 8.96
C ARG A 106 -2.25 -3.90 8.09
N ASN A 107 -2.80 -3.75 6.89
CA ASN A 107 -2.40 -2.71 5.95
C ASN A 107 -3.40 -1.56 5.98
N LEU A 108 -2.88 -0.33 5.91
CA LEU A 108 -3.68 0.90 5.97
C LEU A 108 -3.34 1.84 4.83
N ALA A 109 -4.37 2.43 4.24
CA ALA A 109 -4.27 3.58 3.34
C ALA A 109 -4.93 4.79 4.01
N LEU A 110 -4.16 5.85 4.22
CA LEU A 110 -4.65 7.13 4.75
C LEU A 110 -4.78 8.10 3.59
N VAL A 111 -5.99 8.60 3.34
CA VAL A 111 -6.28 9.45 2.19
C VAL A 111 -6.89 10.75 2.68
N SER A 112 -6.27 11.86 2.32
CA SER A 112 -6.82 13.20 2.51
C SER A 112 -6.88 13.94 1.19
N LYS A 113 -7.77 14.93 1.11
CA LYS A 113 -7.66 15.96 0.08
C LYS A 113 -6.57 16.96 0.50
N PHE A 114 -5.57 17.13 -0.36
CA PHE A 114 -4.29 17.83 -0.11
C PHE A 114 -3.40 17.14 0.94
#